data_AF-A0A7C5DQL0-F1
#
_entry.id   AF-A0A7C5DQL0-F1
#
_cell.length_a   1.000
_cell.length_b   1.000
_cell.length_c   1.000
_cell.angle_alpha   90.00
_cell.angle_beta   90.00
_cell.angle_gamma   90.00
#
_symmetry.space_group_name_H-M   'P 1'
#
loop_
_entity.id
_entity.type
_entity.pdbx_description
1 polymer ?
#
loop_
_entity_poly.entity_id
_entity_poly.type
_entity_poly.pdbx_seq_one_letter_code
_entity_poly.pdbx_strand_id
1 'polypeptide(L)' 'MELKKRVQQDLSSAIREKRKEALSVLRLLNSAIINQEKEKRYKKSKENPELGEQELERESQLTEEEILEIISREVKKR' A
#
# COMPACT_ATOMS: atom_id res chain seq x y z
N MET A 1 -1.16 0.34 11.45
CA MET A 1 -0.88 0.97 10.15
C MET A 1 -1.33 2.43 10.15
N GLU A 2 -0.53 3.28 10.78
CA GLU A 2 -0.76 4.72 10.81
C GLU A 2 -0.35 5.35 9.47
N LEU A 3 0.74 4.86 8.87
CA LEU A 3 1.28 5.39 7.61
C LEU A 3 0.34 5.15 6.41
N LYS A 4 -0.21 3.95 6.25
CA LYS A 4 -1.19 3.64 5.18
C LYS A 4 -2.43 4.53 5.29
N LYS A 5 -2.94 4.69 6.52
CA LYS A 5 -4.09 5.56 6.80
C LYS A 5 -3.78 7.00 6.43
N ARG A 6 -2.59 7.49 6.77
CA ARG A 6 -2.14 8.84 6.41
C ARG A 6 -2.07 9.03 4.90
N VAL A 7 -1.48 8.09 4.15
CA VAL A 7 -1.45 8.15 2.67
C VAL A 7 -2.86 8.24 2.08
N GLN A 8 -3.81 7.46 2.61
CA GLN A 8 -5.21 7.50 2.16
C GLN A 8 -5.93 8.81 2.52
N GLN A 9 -5.66 9.35 3.70
CA GLN A 9 -6.17 10.66 4.12
C GLN A 9 -5.62 11.77 3.22
N ASP A 10 -4.30 11.79 2.99
CA ASP A 10 -3.64 12.77 2.13
C ASP A 10 -4.14 12.67 0.68
N LEU A 11 -4.37 11.46 0.18
CA LEU A 11 -4.97 11.23 -1.14
C LEU A 11 -6.38 11.84 -1.21
N SER A 12 -7.20 11.61 -0.18
CA SER A 12 -8.56 12.14 -0.11
C SER A 12 -8.58 13.67 -0.04
N SER A 13 -7.63 14.27 0.70
CA SER A 13 -7.46 15.73 0.77
C SER A 13 -6.95 16.30 -0.55
N ALA A 14 -5.98 15.66 -1.21
CA ALA A 14 -5.46 16.09 -2.50
C ALA A 14 -6.54 16.06 -3.61
N ILE A 15 -7.48 15.12 -3.56
CA ILE A 15 -8.66 15.08 -4.44
C ILE A 15 -9.55 16.31 -4.20
N ARG A 16 -9.90 16.58 -2.93
CA ARG A 16 -10.78 17.70 -2.55
C ARG A 16 -10.18 19.05 -2.91
N GLU A 17 -8.89 19.22 -2.66
CA GLU A 17 -8.14 20.46 -2.88
C GLU A 17 -7.63 20.61 -4.33
N LYS A 18 -7.87 19.62 -5.20
CA LYS A 18 -7.42 19.60 -6.61
C LYS A 18 -5.91 19.81 -6.78
N ARG A 19 -5.10 19.36 -5.82
CA ARG A 19 -3.62 19.40 -5.86
C ARG A 19 -3.08 18.39 -6.88
N LYS A 20 -3.06 18.75 -8.17
CA LYS A 20 -2.78 17.83 -9.30
C LYS A 20 -1.47 17.03 -9.15
N GLU A 21 -0.39 17.69 -8.76
CA GLU A 21 0.93 17.07 -8.60
C GLU A 21 0.93 16.06 -7.44
N ALA A 22 0.49 16.51 -6.26
CA ALA A 22 0.37 15.65 -5.08
C ALA A 22 -0.59 14.47 -5.34
N LEU A 23 -1.70 14.72 -6.03
CA LEU A 23 -2.67 13.69 -6.40
C LEU A 23 -2.04 12.59 -7.28
N SER A 24 -1.22 12.97 -8.26
CA SER A 24 -0.52 12.02 -9.13
C SER A 24 0.42 11.13 -8.33
N VAL A 25 1.22 11.74 -7.45
CA VAL A 25 2.19 11.02 -6.59
C VAL A 25 1.45 10.11 -5.60
N LEU A 26 0.43 10.61 -4.91
CA LEU A 26 -0.32 9.85 -3.90
C LEU A 26 -1.11 8.68 -4.52
N ARG A 27 -1.64 8.84 -5.74
CA ARG A 27 -2.27 7.72 -6.47
C ARG A 27 -1.28 6.62 -6.78
N LEU A 28 -0.11 7.00 -7.30
CA LEU A 28 0.96 6.05 -7.61
C LEU A 28 1.41 5.30 -6.35
N LEU A 29 1.70 6.02 -5.28
CA LEU A 29 2.13 5.44 -4.02
C LEU A 29 1.07 4.49 -3.43
N ASN A 30 -0.20 4.90 -3.43
CA ASN A 30 -1.29 4.05 -2.96
C ASN A 30 -1.43 2.78 -3.81
N SER A 31 -1.27 2.87 -5.13
CA SER A 31 -1.25 1.69 -6.01
C SER A 31 -0.05 0.76 -5.72
N ALA A 32 1.14 1.31 -5.48
CA ALA A 32 2.31 0.50 -5.12
C ALA A 32 2.10 -0.28 -3.81
N ILE A 33 1.54 0.37 -2.79
CA ILE A 33 1.18 -0.25 -1.50
C ILE A 33 0.17 -1.39 -1.71
N ILE A 34 -0.92 -1.14 -2.45
CA ILE A 34 -1.95 -2.15 -2.72
C ILE A 34 -1.39 -3.35 -3.50
N ASN A 35 -0.53 -3.10 -4.48
CA ASN A 35 0.09 -4.17 -5.26
C ASN A 35 1.02 -5.03 -4.40
N GLN A 36 1.80 -4.42 -3.52
CA GLN A 36 2.66 -5.16 -2.60
C GLN A 36 1.86 -6.03 -1.61
N GLU A 37 0.73 -5.54 -1.10
CA GLU A 37 -0.20 -6.34 -0.26
C GLU A 37 -0.76 -7.54 -1.03
N LYS A 38 -1.15 -7.34 -2.30
CA LYS A 38 -1.64 -8.43 -3.16
C LYS A 38 -0.56 -9.47 -3.44
N GLU A 39 0.67 -9.04 -3.72
CA GLU A 39 1.79 -9.96 -3.91
C GLU A 39 2.08 -10.77 -2.66
N LYS A 40 2.09 -10.13 -1.47
CA LYS A 40 2.27 -10.82 -0.18
C LYS A 40 1.16 -11.84 0.06
N ARG A 41 -0.09 -11.45 -0.23
CA ARG A 41 -1.26 -12.34 -0.14
C ARG A 41 -1.17 -13.54 -1.07
N TYR A 42 -0.75 -13.31 -2.31
CA TYR A 42 -0.58 -14.37 -3.28
C TYR A 42 0.53 -15.34 -2.85
N LYS A 43 1.67 -14.84 -2.35
CA LYS A 43 2.74 -15.70 -1.81
C LYS A 43 2.25 -16.53 -0.62
N LYS A 44 1.55 -15.90 0.34
CA LYS A 44 0.98 -16.60 1.49
C LYS A 44 -0.06 -17.65 1.13
N SER A 45 -0.90 -17.39 0.13
CA SER A 45 -1.87 -18.39 -0.35
C SER A 45 -1.21 -19.62 -1.00
N LYS A 46 0.02 -19.48 -1.49
CA LYS A 46 0.80 -20.60 -2.03
C LYS A 46 1.57 -21.34 -0.94
N GLU A 47 2.09 -20.61 0.04
CA GLU A 47 2.85 -21.17 1.16
C GLU A 47 1.94 -21.92 2.14
N ASN A 48 0.75 -21.38 2.41
CA ASN A 48 -0.24 -21.95 3.33
C ASN A 48 -1.62 -22.05 2.65
N PRO A 49 -1.86 -23.08 1.82
CA PRO A 49 -3.11 -23.24 1.08
C PRO A 49 -4.34 -23.42 1.97
N GLU A 50 -4.17 -23.84 3.22
CA GLU A 50 -5.25 -24.00 4.20
C GLU A 50 -5.78 -22.69 4.79
N LEU A 51 -5.08 -21.56 4.61
CA LEU A 51 -5.54 -20.28 5.16
C LEU A 51 -6.77 -19.76 4.43
N GLY A 52 -7.79 -19.35 5.19
CA GLY A 52 -8.96 -18.68 4.65
C GLY A 52 -8.67 -17.25 4.19
N GLU A 53 -9.59 -16.68 3.40
CA GLU A 53 -9.45 -15.32 2.85
C GLU A 53 -9.18 -14.25 3.93
N GLN A 54 -9.88 -14.33 5.06
CA GLN A 54 -9.72 -13.36 6.16
C GLN A 54 -8.36 -13.46 6.85
N GLU A 55 -7.82 -14.68 6.98
CA GLU A 55 -6.53 -14.92 7.60
C GLU A 55 -5.42 -14.44 6.67
N LEU A 56 -5.51 -14.79 5.38
CA LEU A 56 -4.62 -14.27 4.34
C LEU A 56 -4.63 -12.74 4.30
N GLU A 57 -5.78 -12.09 4.46
CA GLU A 57 -5.85 -10.63 4.48
C GLU A 57 -5.14 -10.03 5.70
N ARG A 58 -5.36 -10.56 6.91
CA ARG A 58 -4.66 -10.09 8.12
C ARG A 58 -3.16 -10.29 8.00
N GLU A 59 -2.76 -11.46 7.53
CA GLU A 59 -1.38 -11.86 7.41
C GLU A 59 -0.60 -11.13 6.31
N SER A 60 -1.31 -10.59 5.32
CA SER A 60 -0.72 -9.85 4.20
C SER A 60 -0.69 -8.34 4.42
N GLN A 61 -1.15 -7.88 5.57
CA GLN A 61 -0.99 -6.47 5.95
C GLN A 61 0.50 -6.12 5.96
N LEU A 62 0.79 -4.93 5.44
CA LEU A 62 2.14 -4.39 5.49
C LEU A 62 2.41 -3.78 6.87
N THR A 63 3.63 -3.98 7.32
CA THR A 63 4.21 -3.25 8.45
C THR A 63 4.55 -1.81 8.05
N GLU A 64 4.84 -0.95 9.01
CA GLU A 64 5.20 0.44 8.69
C GLU A 64 6.55 0.53 7.99
N GLU A 65 7.48 -0.35 8.36
CA GLU A 65 8.79 -0.52 7.75
C GLU A 65 8.68 -0.92 6.28
N GLU A 66 7.81 -1.90 5.96
CA GLU A 66 7.54 -2.29 4.57
C GLU A 66 6.96 -1.13 3.75
N ILE A 67 6.07 -0.32 4.34
CA ILE A 67 5.52 0.86 3.65
C ILE A 67 6.61 1.91 3.43
N LEU A 68 7.48 2.16 4.41
CA LEU A 68 8.63 3.07 4.26
C LEU A 68 9.59 2.60 3.18
N GLU A 69 9.81 1.30 3.06
CA GLU A 69 10.62 0.73 1.99
C GLU A 69 9.99 0.96 0.61
N ILE A 70 8.66 0.76 0.48
CA ILE A 70 7.92 1.06 -0.75
C ILE A 70 8.07 2.54 -1.11
N ILE A 71 7.86 3.44 -0.15
CA ILE A 71 8.03 4.90 -0.36
C ILE A 71 9.46 5.17 -0.86
N SER A 72 10.47 4.62 -0.20
CA SER A 72 11.87 4.82 -0.55
C SER A 72 12.21 4.32 -1.96
N ARG A 73 11.62 3.18 -2.37
CA ARG A 73 11.77 2.64 -3.73
C ARG A 73 11.09 3.52 -4.77
N GLU A 74 9.89 4.02 -4.50
CA GLU A 74 9.16 4.89 -5.43
C GLU A 74 9.80 6.28 -5.57
N VAL A 75 10.40 6.82 -4.50
CA VAL A 75 11.19 8.07 -4.57
C VAL A 75 12.38 7.91 -5.50
N LYS A 76 13.10 6.78 -5.45
CA LYS A 76 14.27 6.53 -6.32
C LYS A 76 13.93 6.36 -7.81
N LYS A 77 12.67 6.11 -8.15
CA LYS A 77 12.21 5.91 -9.54
C LYS A 77 11.89 7.22 -10.27
N ARG A 78 11.93 8.36 -9.59
CA ARG A 78 11.60 9.69 -10.11
C ARG A 78 12.79 10.62 -9.93
#